data_AF-A0A1G3L5V9-F1
#
_entry.id   AF-A0A1G3L5V9-F1
#
_cell.length_a   1.000
_cell.length_b   1.000
_cell.length_c   1.000
_cell.angle_alpha   90.00
_cell.angle_beta   90.00
_cell.angle_gamma   90.00
#
_symmetry.space_group_name_H-M   'P 1'
#
loop_
_entity.id
_entity.type
_entity.pdbx_description
1 polymer ?
#
loop_
_entity_poly.entity_id
_entity_poly.type
_entity_poly.pdbx_seq_one_letter_code
_entity_poly.pdbx_strand_id
1 'polypeptide(L)'
;MHLNRGFITLLFLIYLSFSGLYGQNFDFEISFKEILSEPQHIPGERIIVDTTIIDYQVLDPDPANYTLEVNLLQGEWQGSSRIQTYTAKAIFTGSEYMGKFPVRRPRGPDEFFMGINKKVLAYLEFLRIDRTETGEPILIFKGLGIRKLQ
;
A
#
# COMPACT_ATOMS: atom_id res chain seq x y z
N MET A 1 44.11 -25.28 0.99
CA MET A 1 42.68 -24.92 1.10
C MET A 1 42.47 -23.61 0.35
N HIS A 2 42.23 -23.69 -0.96
CA HIS A 2 42.09 -22.51 -1.82
C HIS A 2 40.63 -22.04 -1.78
N LEU A 3 40.36 -20.98 -1.01
CA LEU A 3 39.06 -20.31 -1.05
C LEU A 3 38.91 -19.62 -2.40
N ASN A 4 37.88 -20.02 -3.14
CA ASN A 4 37.60 -19.62 -4.50
C ASN A 4 37.21 -18.12 -4.55
N ARG A 5 38.06 -17.28 -5.17
CA ARG A 5 37.88 -15.81 -5.26
C ARG A 5 36.54 -15.39 -5.87
N GLY A 6 35.89 -16.24 -6.66
CA GLY A 6 34.56 -15.96 -7.23
C GLY A 6 33.40 -15.98 -6.22
N PHE A 7 33.56 -16.66 -5.07
CA PHE A 7 32.49 -16.78 -4.08
C PHE A 7 32.34 -15.52 -3.21
N ILE A 8 33.44 -14.78 -3.01
CA ILE A 8 33.46 -13.54 -2.21
C ILE A 8 32.82 -12.38 -2.97
N THR A 9 33.01 -12.32 -4.30
CA THR A 9 32.42 -11.25 -5.14
C THR A 9 30.90 -11.36 -5.24
N LEU A 10 30.34 -12.58 -5.24
CA LEU A 10 28.89 -12.80 -5.26
C LEU A 10 28.22 -12.38 -3.94
N LEU A 11 28.88 -12.64 -2.81
CA LEU A 11 28.41 -12.21 -1.48
C LEU A 11 28.42 -10.68 -1.32
N PHE A 12 29.38 -9.99 -1.95
CA PHE A 12 29.46 -8.52 -1.89
C PHE A 12 28.34 -7.82 -2.69
N LEU A 13 27.91 -8.41 -3.81
CA LEU A 13 26.78 -7.90 -4.60
C LEU A 13 25.43 -8.09 -3.88
N ILE A 14 25.26 -9.21 -3.16
CA ILE A 14 24.06 -9.46 -2.34
C ILE A 14 23.99 -8.45 -1.18
N TYR A 15 25.13 -8.11 -0.56
CA TYR A 15 25.18 -7.11 0.51
C TYR A 15 24.81 -5.70 0.03
N LEU A 16 25.23 -5.32 -1.18
CA LEU A 16 24.93 -4.01 -1.78
C LEU A 16 23.45 -3.85 -2.17
N SER A 17 22.76 -4.94 -2.55
CA SER A 17 21.31 -4.91 -2.79
C SER A 17 20.50 -4.76 -1.49
N PHE A 18 21.03 -5.24 -0.36
CA PHE A 18 20.36 -5.13 0.94
C PHE A 18 20.60 -3.78 1.64
N SER A 19 21.74 -3.13 1.37
CA SER A 19 22.06 -1.81 1.94
C SER A 19 21.14 -0.67 1.47
N GLY A 20 20.39 -0.83 0.37
CA GLY A 20 19.40 0.16 -0.07
C GLY A 20 18.13 0.24 0.80
N LEU A 21 17.91 -0.74 1.67
CA LEU A 21 16.77 -0.80 2.61
C LEU A 21 17.16 -0.39 4.04
N TYR A 22 18.45 -0.41 4.37
CA TYR A 22 18.98 0.04 5.65
C TYR A 22 19.07 1.57 5.68
N GLY A 23 17.99 2.21 6.12
CA GLY A 23 17.91 3.68 6.23
C GLY A 23 16.53 4.25 5.93
N GLN A 24 15.57 3.42 5.51
CA GLN A 24 14.18 3.83 5.46
C GLN A 24 13.55 3.58 6.83
N ASN A 25 13.23 4.65 7.55
CA ASN A 25 12.39 4.57 8.73
C ASN A 25 10.98 4.21 8.24
N PHE A 26 10.56 2.97 8.51
CA PHE A 26 9.18 2.55 8.32
C PHE A 26 8.43 2.85 9.59
N ASP A 27 7.42 3.71 9.49
CA ASP A 27 6.46 3.90 10.58
C ASP A 27 5.33 2.88 10.40
N PHE A 28 5.22 1.97 11.38
CA PHE A 28 4.17 0.96 11.47
C PHE A 28 3.02 1.40 12.40
N GLU A 29 3.19 2.49 13.13
CA GLU A 29 2.23 3.00 14.09
C GLU A 29 1.32 4.06 13.46
N ILE A 30 1.79 4.71 12.39
CA ILE A 30 1.03 5.76 11.70
C ILE A 30 -0.29 5.27 11.10
N SER A 31 -1.36 6.03 11.35
CA SER A 31 -2.72 5.77 10.90
C SER A 31 -3.27 6.90 10.01
N PHE A 32 -4.32 6.63 9.23
CA PHE A 32 -4.98 7.66 8.41
C PHE A 32 -5.48 8.85 9.25
N LYS A 33 -5.87 8.61 10.50
CA LYS A 33 -6.27 9.66 11.43
C LYS A 33 -5.13 10.62 11.76
N GLU A 34 -3.96 10.10 12.08
CA GLU A 34 -2.80 10.91 12.45
C GLU A 34 -2.38 11.77 11.26
N ILE A 35 -2.40 11.21 10.06
CA ILE A 35 -2.13 11.94 8.82
C ILE A 35 -3.11 13.09 8.60
N LEU A 36 -4.40 12.87 8.89
CA LEU A 36 -5.42 13.91 8.76
C LEU A 36 -5.33 14.97 9.87
N SER A 37 -4.87 14.59 11.06
CA SER A 37 -4.79 15.47 12.22
C SER A 37 -3.54 16.36 12.18
N GLU A 38 -2.44 15.83 11.66
CA GLU A 38 -1.13 16.49 11.65
C GLU A 38 -0.46 16.43 10.26
N PRO A 39 -1.07 17.03 9.22
CA PRO A 39 -0.62 16.90 7.83
C PRO A 39 0.77 17.50 7.56
N GLN A 40 1.26 18.37 8.46
CA GLN A 40 2.57 19.02 8.33
C GLN A 40 3.73 18.11 8.77
N HIS A 41 3.45 16.97 9.41
CA HIS A 41 4.47 16.08 9.98
C HIS A 41 4.90 14.92 9.08
N ILE A 42 4.43 14.83 7.83
CA ILE A 42 4.63 13.63 6.99
C ILE A 42 5.22 13.97 5.61
N PRO A 43 6.49 14.44 5.50
CA PRO A 43 7.14 14.65 4.22
C PRO A 43 7.93 13.41 3.79
N GLY A 44 7.51 12.76 2.69
CA GLY A 44 8.28 11.68 2.04
C GLY A 44 8.22 10.32 2.75
N GLU A 45 7.34 10.18 3.74
CA GLU A 45 7.25 8.98 4.55
C GLU A 45 6.46 7.87 3.86
N ARG A 46 7.09 6.72 3.98
CA ARG A 46 6.70 5.43 3.46
C ARG A 46 6.08 4.70 4.63
N ILE A 47 4.77 4.54 4.58
CA ILE A 47 3.99 4.01 5.68
C ILE A 47 3.55 2.59 5.39
N ILE A 48 3.41 1.80 6.44
CA ILE A 48 2.84 0.46 6.35
C ILE A 48 1.59 0.45 7.24
N VAL A 49 0.43 0.25 6.63
CA VAL A 49 -0.86 0.36 7.33
C VAL A 49 -1.72 -0.89 7.19
N ASP A 50 -2.33 -1.30 8.30
CA ASP A 50 -3.42 -2.27 8.33
C ASP A 50 -4.73 -1.59 7.94
N THR A 51 -5.38 -2.05 6.87
CA THR A 51 -6.56 -1.40 6.31
C THR A 51 -7.48 -2.39 5.62
N THR A 52 -8.66 -1.94 5.19
CA THR A 52 -9.63 -2.74 4.45
C THR A 52 -9.85 -2.17 3.05
N ILE A 53 -9.81 -3.02 2.03
CA ILE A 53 -10.22 -2.64 0.67
C ILE A 53 -11.73 -2.50 0.65
N ILE A 54 -12.24 -1.32 0.36
CA ILE A 54 -13.70 -1.10 0.22
C ILE A 54 -14.13 -1.06 -1.23
N ASP A 55 -13.24 -0.65 -2.14
CA ASP A 55 -13.50 -0.61 -3.58
C ASP A 55 -12.17 -0.57 -4.36
N TYR A 56 -12.19 -0.91 -5.64
CA TYR A 56 -11.06 -0.69 -6.55
C TYR A 56 -11.54 -0.45 -7.98
N GLN A 57 -10.78 0.34 -8.73
CA GLN A 57 -11.02 0.62 -10.13
C GLN A 57 -9.73 0.47 -10.93
N VAL A 58 -9.75 -0.36 -11.97
CA VAL A 58 -8.67 -0.40 -12.96
C VAL A 58 -8.83 0.81 -13.88
N LEU A 59 -7.85 1.72 -13.85
CA LEU A 59 -7.83 2.94 -14.65
C LEU A 59 -7.25 2.69 -16.05
N ASP A 60 -6.19 1.88 -16.12
CA ASP A 60 -5.57 1.42 -17.36
C ASP A 60 -5.31 -0.10 -17.27
N PRO A 61 -5.93 -0.93 -18.12
CA PRO A 61 -5.74 -2.37 -18.11
C PRO A 61 -4.53 -2.86 -18.94
N ASP A 62 -3.83 -1.99 -19.68
CA ASP A 62 -2.65 -2.36 -20.47
C ASP A 62 -1.51 -2.83 -19.54
N PRO A 63 -0.96 -4.06 -19.70
CA PRO A 63 0.16 -4.54 -18.90
C PRO A 63 1.36 -3.58 -18.83
N ALA A 64 1.64 -2.82 -19.88
CA ALA A 64 2.76 -1.88 -19.91
C ALA A 64 2.52 -0.64 -19.04
N ASN A 65 1.25 -0.25 -18.84
CA ASN A 65 0.84 0.97 -18.16
C ASN A 65 -0.17 0.69 -17.04
N TYR A 66 -0.22 -0.56 -16.56
CA TYR A 66 -1.33 -1.03 -15.74
C TYR A 66 -1.45 -0.17 -14.49
N THR A 67 -2.60 0.48 -14.33
CA THR A 67 -2.83 1.45 -13.27
C THR A 67 -4.18 1.17 -12.63
N LEU A 68 -4.22 1.14 -11.31
CA LEU A 68 -5.46 1.01 -10.56
C LEU A 68 -5.53 1.96 -9.36
N GLU A 69 -6.75 2.35 -9.02
CA GLU A 69 -7.08 3.02 -7.77
C GLU A 69 -7.70 2.00 -6.81
N VAL A 70 -7.24 1.99 -5.56
CA VAL A 70 -7.82 1.21 -4.46
C VAL A 70 -8.31 2.15 -3.38
N ASN A 71 -9.59 2.03 -3.04
CA ASN A 71 -10.19 2.73 -1.90
C ASN A 71 -9.97 1.90 -0.63
N LEU A 72 -9.33 2.51 0.34
CA LEU A 72 -8.91 1.92 1.60
C LEU A 72 -9.69 2.55 2.76
N LEU A 73 -10.00 1.74 3.77
CA LEU A 73 -10.75 2.14 4.96
C LEU A 73 -10.05 1.67 6.23
N GLN A 74 -9.80 2.62 7.13
CA GLN A 74 -9.48 2.33 8.52
C GLN A 74 -10.64 2.76 9.41
N GLY A 75 -10.98 1.92 10.39
CA GLY A 75 -11.97 2.24 11.42
C GLY A 75 -11.30 2.25 12.78
N GLU A 76 -11.64 3.23 13.60
CA GLU A 76 -11.24 3.30 15.00
C GLU A 76 -12.48 3.39 15.91
N TRP A 77 -12.33 2.91 17.14
CA TRP A 77 -13.31 3.18 18.18
C TRP A 77 -13.08 4.58 18.75
N GLN A 78 -14.14 5.38 18.81
CA GLN A 78 -14.20 6.61 19.58
C GLN A 78 -15.00 6.36 20.85
N GLY A 79 -14.27 6.15 21.95
CA GLY A 79 -14.86 5.69 23.20
C GLY A 79 -15.44 4.27 23.06
N SER A 80 -16.56 4.00 23.71
CA SER A 80 -17.17 2.66 23.77
C SER A 80 -18.36 2.46 22.83
N SER A 81 -18.84 3.50 22.14
CA SER A 81 -20.13 3.45 21.44
C SER A 81 -20.12 3.93 19.99
N ARG A 82 -19.02 4.53 19.52
CA ARG A 82 -18.94 5.10 18.18
C ARG A 82 -17.74 4.55 17.45
N ILE A 83 -17.93 4.22 16.18
CA ILE A 83 -16.83 3.92 15.26
C ILE A 83 -16.67 5.15 14.36
N GLN A 84 -15.44 5.66 14.26
CA GLN A 84 -15.07 6.66 13.28
C GLN A 84 -14.27 5.99 12.18
N THR A 85 -14.59 6.33 10.94
CA THR A 85 -13.90 5.79 9.76
C THR A 85 -13.10 6.85 9.06
N TYR A 86 -11.99 6.43 8.46
CA TYR A 86 -11.08 7.23 7.67
C TYR A 86 -10.83 6.53 6.33
N THR A 87 -11.02 7.27 5.25
CA THR A 87 -10.86 6.75 3.89
C THR A 87 -9.62 7.31 3.21
N ALA A 88 -9.00 6.47 2.39
CA ALA A 88 -7.87 6.85 1.56
C ALA A 88 -7.97 6.24 0.17
N LYS A 89 -7.31 6.87 -0.80
CA LYS A 89 -7.10 6.36 -2.16
C LYS A 89 -5.64 6.01 -2.34
N ALA A 90 -5.36 4.81 -2.82
CA ALA A 90 -4.01 4.38 -3.19
C ALA A 90 -3.95 4.06 -4.68
N ILE A 91 -3.03 4.70 -5.40
CA ILE A 91 -2.80 4.48 -6.82
C ILE A 91 -1.64 3.50 -6.99
N PHE A 92 -1.91 2.32 -7.53
CA PHE A 92 -0.91 1.30 -7.82
C PHE A 92 -0.63 1.26 -9.33
N THR A 93 0.63 1.11 -9.69
CA THR A 93 1.10 0.99 -11.08
C THR A 93 1.98 -0.24 -11.22
N GLY A 94 1.81 -1.02 -12.28
CA GLY A 94 2.64 -2.17 -12.60
C GLY A 94 1.87 -3.47 -12.84
N SER A 95 2.35 -4.26 -13.78
CA SER A 95 1.68 -5.51 -14.19
C SER A 95 1.55 -6.55 -13.06
N GLU A 96 2.37 -6.47 -12.01
CA GLU A 96 2.31 -7.34 -10.83
C GLU A 96 0.98 -7.25 -10.06
N TYR A 97 0.20 -6.19 -10.27
CA TYR A 97 -1.10 -5.99 -9.64
C TYR A 97 -2.27 -6.56 -10.47
N MET A 98 -2.06 -6.89 -11.76
CA MET A 98 -3.12 -7.37 -12.66
C MET A 98 -3.82 -8.63 -12.18
N GLY A 99 -3.06 -9.59 -11.64
CA GLY A 99 -3.61 -10.83 -11.09
C GLY A 99 -4.35 -10.62 -9.76
N LYS A 100 -3.94 -9.61 -8.99
CA LYS A 100 -4.54 -9.28 -7.68
C LYS A 100 -5.84 -8.49 -7.85
N PHE A 101 -5.91 -7.61 -8.86
CA PHE A 101 -7.02 -6.70 -9.12
C PHE A 101 -7.52 -6.81 -10.58
N PRO A 102 -8.01 -7.97 -11.02
CA PRO A 102 -8.47 -8.13 -12.39
C PRO A 102 -9.67 -7.23 -12.68
N VAL A 103 -9.75 -6.74 -13.94
CA VAL A 103 -10.88 -5.95 -14.45
C VAL A 103 -12.21 -6.67 -14.25
N ARG A 104 -12.19 -8.00 -14.38
CA ARG A 104 -13.34 -8.87 -14.11
C ARG A 104 -13.04 -9.76 -12.93
N ARG A 105 -13.97 -9.80 -11.98
CA ARG A 105 -13.90 -10.70 -10.83
C ARG A 105 -13.68 -12.15 -11.29
N PRO A 106 -12.76 -12.90 -10.68
CA PRO A 106 -12.60 -14.32 -10.94
C PRO A 106 -13.91 -15.08 -10.66
N ARG A 107 -14.21 -16.09 -11.47
CA ARG A 107 -15.40 -16.94 -11.30
C ARG A 107 -15.24 -18.00 -10.22
N GLY A 108 -14.01 -18.31 -9.84
CA GLY A 108 -13.65 -19.31 -8.83
C GLY A 108 -12.89 -18.69 -7.65
N PRO A 109 -12.63 -19.49 -6.61
CA PRO A 109 -11.77 -19.08 -5.52
C PRO A 109 -10.37 -18.79 -6.08
N ASP A 110 -9.89 -17.59 -5.83
CA ASP A 110 -8.55 -17.13 -6.17
C ASP A 110 -7.93 -16.55 -4.90
N GLU A 111 -6.84 -17.17 -4.44
CA GLU A 111 -6.15 -16.80 -3.20
C GLU A 111 -5.41 -15.46 -3.32
N PHE A 112 -5.06 -15.07 -4.55
CA PHE A 112 -4.36 -13.83 -4.85
C PHE A 112 -5.30 -12.66 -5.12
N PHE A 113 -6.57 -12.94 -5.39
CA PHE A 113 -7.59 -11.93 -5.64
C PHE A 113 -7.83 -11.04 -4.41
N MET A 114 -7.53 -9.75 -4.56
CA MET A 114 -7.71 -8.71 -3.54
C MET A 114 -9.00 -7.94 -3.77
N GLY A 115 -10.12 -8.67 -3.70
CA GLY A 115 -11.45 -8.06 -3.78
C GLY A 115 -11.80 -7.15 -2.60
N ILE A 116 -13.00 -6.58 -2.66
CA ILE A 116 -13.59 -5.78 -1.57
C ILE A 116 -13.74 -6.59 -0.27
N ASN A 117 -13.81 -5.87 0.86
CA ASN A 117 -13.92 -6.39 2.22
C ASN A 117 -12.76 -7.28 2.65
N LYS A 118 -11.58 -7.11 2.04
CA LYS A 118 -10.36 -7.80 2.45
C LYS A 118 -9.52 -6.89 3.34
N LYS A 119 -9.12 -7.43 4.50
CA LYS A 119 -8.08 -6.82 5.33
C LYS A 119 -6.73 -7.01 4.64
N VAL A 120 -5.95 -5.95 4.60
CA VAL A 120 -4.68 -5.90 3.90
C VAL A 120 -3.67 -5.10 4.71
N LEU A 121 -2.41 -5.44 4.53
CA LEU A 121 -1.29 -4.58 4.86
C LEU A 121 -0.88 -3.86 3.59
N ALA A 122 -0.98 -2.53 3.59
CA ALA A 122 -0.64 -1.69 2.45
C ALA A 122 0.63 -0.91 2.74
N TYR A 123 1.58 -0.96 1.80
CA TYR A 123 2.79 -0.16 1.80
C TYR A 123 2.58 1.04 0.87
N LEU A 124 2.54 2.23 1.45
CA LEU A 124 2.06 3.45 0.82
C LEU A 124 3.07 4.58 0.95
N GLU A 125 3.16 5.43 -0.06
CA GLU A 125 3.87 6.70 -0.02
C GLU A 125 2.83 7.82 -0.06
N PHE A 126 2.83 8.67 0.97
CA PHE A 126 1.89 9.79 1.06
C PHE A 126 2.16 10.82 -0.04
N LEU A 127 1.11 11.21 -0.77
CA LEU A 127 1.23 12.21 -1.83
C LEU A 127 0.62 13.55 -1.41
N ARG A 128 -0.65 13.54 -1.00
CA ARG A 128 -1.41 14.75 -0.66
C ARG A 128 -2.72 14.42 0.06
N ILE A 129 -3.34 15.46 0.58
CA ILE A 129 -4.75 15.45 0.98
C ILE A 129 -5.55 16.14 -0.12
N ASP A 130 -6.62 15.50 -0.57
CA ASP A 130 -7.60 16.04 -1.50
C ASP A 130 -8.95 16.24 -0.78
N ARG A 131 -9.97 16.67 -1.51
CA ARG A 131 -11.34 16.73 -1.01
C ARG A 131 -12.30 15.97 -1.89
N THR A 132 -13.26 15.29 -1.27
CA THR A 132 -14.41 14.71 -1.96
C THR A 132 -15.32 15.81 -2.50
N GLU A 133 -16.31 15.43 -3.32
CA GLU A 133 -17.37 16.33 -3.79
C GLU A 133 -18.16 16.97 -2.63
N THR A 134 -18.26 16.28 -1.50
CA THR A 134 -18.91 16.77 -0.27
C THR A 134 -18.00 17.67 0.57
N GLY A 135 -16.75 17.87 0.16
CA GLY A 135 -15.75 18.68 0.86
C GLY A 135 -15.01 17.96 1.98
N GLU A 136 -15.24 16.66 2.17
CA GLU A 136 -14.55 15.85 3.17
C GLU A 136 -13.10 15.57 2.74
N PRO A 137 -12.12 15.61 3.65
CA PRO A 137 -10.74 15.33 3.30
C PRO A 137 -10.54 13.86 2.94
N ILE A 138 -9.78 13.59 1.89
CA ILE A 138 -9.40 12.24 1.48
C ILE A 138 -7.89 12.16 1.26
N LEU A 139 -7.26 11.15 1.87
CA LEU A 139 -5.82 10.93 1.73
C LEU A 139 -5.53 10.27 0.39
N ILE A 140 -4.53 10.78 -0.32
CA ILE A 140 -4.07 10.23 -1.60
C ILE A 140 -2.65 9.68 -1.43
N PHE A 141 -2.48 8.42 -1.82
CA PHE A 141 -1.23 7.68 -1.72
C PHE A 141 -0.80 7.13 -3.08
N LYS A 142 0.51 6.95 -3.22
CA LYS A 142 1.10 6.02 -4.17
C LYS A 142 1.21 4.66 -3.49
N GLY A 143 0.63 3.64 -4.11
CA GLY A 143 0.71 2.26 -3.67
C GLY A 143 2.04 1.64 -4.09
N LEU A 144 2.85 1.23 -3.12
CA LEU A 144 4.16 0.60 -3.34
C LEU A 144 4.13 -0.91 -3.13
N GLY A 145 3.16 -1.41 -2.36
CA GLY A 145 2.93 -2.82 -2.15
C GLY A 145 1.66 -3.08 -1.38
N ILE A 146 1.08 -4.26 -1.57
CA ILE A 146 -0.13 -4.67 -0.85
C ILE A 146 -0.15 -6.19 -0.68
N ARG A 147 -0.58 -6.64 0.50
CA ARG A 147 -0.78 -8.06 0.80
C ARG A 147 -2.03 -8.26 1.64
N LYS A 148 -2.69 -9.40 1.46
CA LYS A 148 -3.82 -9.83 2.29
C LYS A 148 -3.34 -10.18 3.71
N LEU A 149 -4.10 -9.75 4.71
CA LEU A 149 -4.00 -10.26 6.09
C LEU A 149 -4.96 -11.46 6.20
N GLN A 150 -4.50 -12.54 6.85
CA GLN A 150 -5.21 -13.83 6.90
C GLN A 150 -6.68 -13.70 7.29
#